data_AF-A0A2K2VP59-F1
#
_entry.id   AF-A0A2K2VP59-F1
#
_cell.length_a   1.000
_cell.length_b   1.000
_cell.length_c   1.000
_cell.angle_alpha   90.00
_cell.angle_beta   90.00
_cell.angle_gamma   90.00
#
_symmetry.space_group_name_H-M   'P 1'
#
loop_
_entity.id
_entity.type
_entity.pdbx_description
1 polymer ?
#
loop_
_entity_poly.entity_id
_entity_poly.type
_entity_poly.pdbx_seq_one_letter_code
_entity_poly.pdbx_strand_id
1 'polypeptide(L)'
;MHYLLAIILLTSCMYAKTTDFSIIINEKFNNALVDVTEDYERSISAVGFIKEYKESSSINSTTYTNAFDCLSSLSNAHGSRIHLVKVDKHADILLRKSMNLKNFNEPIGIVKTPQNGYFIGGYTTDGFLLLLKLDSNGNKIFLKKFGTPNQDKMNKIILLRDGGVLTIGSSSTSKTNHDLFQNGLGLNDIYLTRFSDNGTMLWSKKYGSHNDDAGIDAAEADDGSFIVLSKKNSDMQTGITLMRITQHGDKIWLQEYINEKRTTPHKIIKLRDNNFAVSLSQRDEMDKEQIRLLKIDLHKNILQDKTVHTTYASVLKDIKEYSDGKIVGVGYIQDNYDTDGLAMLLDSKFSMLTQEHYGSDEYDSFNALSILHNSQIAIAGVHTNEDSQETNMWLLKLNRDLTISQISNNITSFYAQLAELFKDEIKANSLLLKEDLSINFNDESLYFETGKYMLTNHQKKFLDSFSKKLLAFLYKNKEQIKALESNGHTSSEWGKSDFSSGYLNNERLSMNRSFATLSYIFNNQDEKTKKWLAEVFKGSGLSFSKKIMLNETEDKEKSRRVSFKIILFDN
;
A
#
# COMPACT_ATOMS: atom_id res chain seq x y z
N MET A 1 40.28 5.88 39.49
CA MET A 1 38.91 5.35 39.66
C MET A 1 37.98 6.37 39.02
N HIS A 2 37.24 5.97 37.97
CA HIS A 2 36.22 6.77 37.24
C HIS A 2 36.85 7.97 36.47
N TYR A 3 37.04 7.95 35.15
CA TYR A 3 36.03 7.90 34.11
C TYR A 3 36.60 7.21 32.86
N LEU A 4 36.11 6.00 32.57
CA LEU A 4 36.31 5.35 31.28
C LEU A 4 35.06 4.51 31.00
N LEU A 5 33.92 5.17 30.79
CA LEU A 5 32.70 4.52 30.31
C LEU A 5 31.79 5.55 29.66
N ALA A 6 31.23 5.17 28.51
CA ALA A 6 30.09 5.78 27.82
C ALA A 6 30.33 7.06 26.98
N ILE A 7 31.10 6.93 25.89
CA ILE A 7 30.74 7.57 24.61
C ILE A 7 30.89 6.51 23.51
N ILE A 8 29.98 5.54 23.51
CA ILE A 8 29.57 4.82 22.29
C ILE A 8 28.11 5.21 22.12
N LEU A 9 27.90 6.47 21.74
CA LEU A 9 26.62 6.93 21.25
C LEU A 9 26.59 6.55 19.77
N LEU A 10 25.56 5.78 19.42
CA LEU A 10 25.21 5.41 18.06
C LEU A 10 25.33 6.63 17.14
N THR A 11 26.38 6.68 16.35
CA THR A 11 26.33 7.32 15.03
C THR A 11 25.64 6.31 14.12
N SER A 12 24.32 6.19 14.19
CA SER A 12 23.55 5.69 13.06
C SER A 12 23.80 6.71 11.93
N CYS A 13 24.57 6.32 10.93
CA CYS A 13 24.94 7.15 9.79
C CYS A 13 23.70 7.87 9.23
N MET A 14 23.71 9.20 9.33
CA MET A 14 22.79 10.14 8.67
C MET A 14 23.25 10.37 7.22
N TYR A 15 23.37 9.30 6.45
CA TYR A 15 23.68 9.41 5.03
C TYR A 15 22.69 8.54 4.27
N ALA A 16 22.08 9.13 3.24
CA ALA A 16 21.17 8.43 2.38
C ALA A 16 21.86 7.26 1.66
N LYS A 17 21.12 6.16 1.54
CA LYS A 17 21.61 4.89 1.00
C LYS A 17 21.07 4.71 -0.43
N THR A 18 21.94 4.60 -1.44
CA THR A 18 21.56 4.24 -2.82
C THR A 18 21.88 2.76 -3.11
N THR A 19 20.96 2.03 -3.75
CA THR A 19 21.11 0.59 -4.08
C THR A 19 20.19 0.17 -5.25
N ASP A 20 20.40 -1.06 -5.75
CA ASP A 20 19.67 -1.71 -6.86
C ASP A 20 18.12 -1.78 -6.74
N PHE A 21 17.55 -1.64 -5.54
CA PHE A 21 16.08 -1.65 -5.33
C PHE A 21 15.46 -0.27 -5.12
N SER A 22 16.25 0.77 -5.40
CA SER A 22 15.79 2.13 -5.63
C SER A 22 15.74 2.37 -7.14
N ILE A 23 14.53 2.48 -7.70
CA ILE A 23 14.35 2.83 -9.10
C ILE A 23 14.00 4.30 -9.16
N ILE A 24 14.92 5.09 -9.71
CA ILE A 24 14.66 6.47 -10.09
C ILE A 24 14.35 6.47 -11.59
N ILE A 25 13.12 6.82 -11.93
CA ILE A 25 12.69 6.90 -13.33
C ILE A 25 12.88 8.35 -13.76
N ASN A 26 14.04 8.59 -14.36
CA ASN A 26 14.43 9.90 -14.88
C ASN A 26 13.58 10.25 -16.09
N GLU A 27 12.84 11.34 -15.96
CA GLU A 27 12.07 11.94 -17.03
C GLU A 27 12.25 13.45 -16.96
N LYS A 28 12.20 14.16 -18.09
CA LYS A 28 12.47 15.60 -18.11
C LYS A 28 11.39 16.37 -17.35
N PHE A 29 11.81 17.34 -16.53
CA PHE A 29 10.93 18.26 -15.76
C PHE A 29 10.07 17.58 -14.67
N ASN A 30 9.35 18.38 -13.86
CA ASN A 30 8.68 17.94 -12.63
C ASN A 30 7.76 16.70 -12.77
N ASN A 31 8.27 15.55 -12.33
CA ASN A 31 7.58 14.25 -12.33
C ASN A 31 7.51 13.69 -10.90
N ALA A 32 6.50 12.84 -10.64
CA ALA A 32 6.30 12.24 -9.32
C ALA A 32 5.55 10.92 -9.41
N LEU A 33 5.92 9.94 -8.58
CA LEU A 33 5.04 8.81 -8.27
C LEU A 33 4.14 9.21 -7.08
N VAL A 34 2.84 8.99 -7.25
CA VAL A 34 1.84 9.42 -6.28
C VAL A 34 1.31 8.26 -5.46
N ASP A 35 1.27 7.05 -6.02
CA ASP A 35 0.68 5.89 -5.36
C ASP A 35 1.24 4.57 -5.89
N VAL A 36 1.20 3.53 -5.06
CA VAL A 36 1.79 2.21 -5.32
C VAL A 36 0.91 1.08 -4.80
N THR A 37 0.86 -0.02 -5.55
CA THR A 37 0.08 -1.22 -5.22
C THR A 37 0.80 -2.50 -5.65
N GLU A 38 0.52 -3.61 -4.97
CA GLU A 38 1.03 -4.93 -5.34
C GLU A 38 0.01 -5.64 -6.25
N ASP A 39 0.49 -6.19 -7.37
CA ASP A 39 -0.31 -7.02 -8.27
C ASP A 39 -0.45 -8.45 -7.72
N TYR A 40 -1.47 -9.19 -8.17
CA TYR A 40 -1.66 -10.59 -7.74
C TYR A 40 -0.50 -11.52 -8.11
N GLU A 41 0.27 -11.15 -9.14
CA GLU A 41 1.48 -11.84 -9.58
C GLU A 41 2.73 -11.42 -8.78
N ARG A 42 2.58 -10.60 -7.74
CA ARG A 42 3.65 -10.08 -6.85
C ARG A 42 4.62 -9.11 -7.52
N SER A 43 4.23 -8.57 -8.68
CA SER A 43 4.83 -7.37 -9.24
C SER A 43 4.28 -6.14 -8.51
N ILE A 44 5.00 -5.03 -8.61
CA ILE A 44 4.62 -3.75 -8.01
C ILE A 44 4.21 -2.81 -9.14
N SER A 45 3.01 -2.25 -9.02
CA SER A 45 2.52 -1.24 -9.95
C SER A 45 2.47 0.12 -9.25
N ALA A 46 3.01 1.14 -9.88
CA ALA A 46 2.99 2.51 -9.39
C ALA A 46 2.42 3.46 -10.46
N VAL A 47 1.68 4.46 -10.01
CA VAL A 47 1.16 5.52 -10.87
C VAL A 47 1.79 6.85 -10.51
N GLY A 48 2.05 7.65 -11.53
CA GLY A 48 2.59 8.99 -11.44
C GLY A 48 2.18 9.83 -12.63
N PHE A 49 2.81 10.99 -12.76
CA PHE A 49 2.62 11.85 -13.91
C PHE A 49 3.94 12.35 -14.48
N ILE A 50 3.87 12.71 -15.77
CA ILE A 50 4.96 13.38 -16.48
C ILE A 50 4.46 14.73 -17.01
N LYS A 51 5.21 15.80 -16.78
CA LYS A 51 4.93 17.14 -17.33
C LYS A 51 5.86 17.42 -18.51
N GLU A 52 5.31 17.42 -19.72
CA GLU A 52 6.10 17.72 -20.92
C GLU A 52 5.98 19.19 -21.32
N TYR A 53 7.08 19.93 -21.18
CA TYR A 53 7.15 21.35 -21.56
C TYR A 53 7.79 21.59 -22.94
N LYS A 54 8.23 20.56 -23.68
CA LYS A 54 9.13 20.74 -24.85
C LYS A 54 8.76 20.01 -26.16
N GLU A 55 7.57 19.41 -26.32
CA GLU A 55 7.19 18.74 -27.58
C GLU A 55 6.41 19.64 -28.59
N SER A 56 6.36 20.97 -28.42
CA SER A 56 5.83 21.85 -29.48
C SER A 56 6.92 22.16 -30.52
N SER A 57 6.89 21.43 -31.63
CA SER A 57 7.69 21.62 -32.85
C SER A 57 7.32 22.88 -33.66
N SER A 58 6.93 23.96 -32.99
CA SER A 58 6.74 25.28 -33.61
C SER A 58 6.97 26.39 -32.58
N ILE A 59 8.20 26.54 -32.12
CA ILE A 59 8.62 27.80 -31.49
C ILE A 59 8.69 28.83 -32.62
N ASN A 60 7.58 29.52 -32.86
CA ASN A 60 7.66 30.83 -33.52
C ASN A 60 8.57 31.71 -32.65
N SER A 61 9.45 32.48 -33.28
CA SER A 61 10.49 33.29 -32.64
C SER A 61 9.92 34.46 -31.83
N THR A 62 9.16 34.17 -30.77
CA THR A 62 8.73 35.15 -29.79
C THR A 62 9.81 35.26 -28.72
N THR A 63 10.45 36.42 -28.65
CA THR A 63 11.36 36.76 -27.55
C THR A 63 10.55 36.95 -26.28
N TYR A 64 10.74 36.08 -25.29
CA TYR A 64 10.13 36.20 -23.97
C TYR A 64 10.98 37.12 -23.09
N THR A 65 10.32 38.00 -22.35
CA THR A 65 10.96 38.99 -21.46
C THR A 65 11.45 38.38 -20.15
N ASN A 66 10.91 37.23 -19.74
CA ASN A 66 11.39 36.48 -18.58
C ASN A 66 11.14 34.96 -18.77
N ALA A 67 11.81 34.13 -17.95
CA ALA A 67 11.69 32.67 -18.02
C ALA A 67 10.28 32.17 -17.64
N PHE A 68 9.53 32.90 -16.82
CA PHE A 68 8.16 32.54 -16.42
C PHE A 68 7.14 32.77 -17.55
N ASP A 69 7.33 33.78 -18.40
CA ASP A 69 6.53 34.05 -19.60
C ASP A 69 6.77 32.95 -20.64
N CYS A 70 8.02 32.50 -20.76
CA CYS A 70 8.38 31.34 -21.58
C CYS A 70 7.72 30.05 -21.05
N LEU A 71 7.88 29.75 -19.76
CA LEU A 71 7.32 28.55 -19.13
C LEU A 71 5.77 28.53 -19.15
N SER A 72 5.12 29.67 -18.93
CA SER A 72 3.65 29.79 -19.02
C SER A 72 3.13 29.67 -20.46
N SER A 73 3.91 30.10 -21.45
CA SER A 73 3.56 29.89 -22.86
C SER A 73 3.69 28.42 -23.31
N LEU A 74 4.54 27.65 -22.64
CA LEU A 74 4.72 26.21 -22.88
C LEU A 74 3.66 25.34 -22.20
N SER A 75 2.99 25.84 -21.15
CA SER A 75 2.13 25.03 -20.27
C SER A 75 0.70 24.74 -20.79
N ASN A 76 0.33 25.16 -22.01
CA ASN A 76 -1.09 25.42 -22.32
C ASN A 76 -1.72 24.63 -23.49
N ALA A 77 -1.08 23.62 -24.07
CA ALA A 77 -1.71 22.80 -25.12
C ALA A 77 -2.06 21.37 -24.69
N HIS A 78 -1.23 20.74 -23.87
CA HIS A 78 -1.43 19.38 -23.37
C HIS A 78 -1.10 19.38 -21.88
N GLY A 79 -2.05 18.96 -21.04
CA GLY A 79 -1.82 18.79 -19.60
C GLY A 79 -0.81 17.66 -19.32
N SER A 80 -0.60 17.30 -18.06
CA SER A 80 0.31 16.19 -17.71
C SER A 80 -0.12 14.87 -18.37
N ARG A 81 0.81 13.94 -18.52
CA ARG A 81 0.51 12.56 -18.95
C ARG A 81 0.45 11.65 -17.73
N ILE A 82 -0.52 10.73 -17.69
CA ILE A 82 -0.52 9.66 -16.68
C ILE A 82 0.64 8.72 -17.02
N HIS A 83 1.44 8.36 -16.03
CA HIS A 83 2.50 7.37 -16.17
C HIS A 83 2.22 6.16 -15.27
N LEU A 84 2.07 4.98 -15.88
CA LEU A 84 1.93 3.71 -15.20
C LEU A 84 3.23 2.91 -15.37
N VAL A 85 3.78 2.47 -14.25
CA VAL A 85 5.00 1.65 -14.22
C VAL A 85 4.69 0.38 -13.45
N LYS A 86 5.05 -0.77 -14.02
CA LYS A 86 5.02 -2.07 -13.36
C LYS A 86 6.43 -2.61 -13.30
N VAL A 87 6.84 -3.04 -12.12
CA VAL A 87 8.15 -3.64 -11.88
C VAL A 87 7.98 -5.03 -11.29
N ASP A 88 8.92 -5.92 -11.56
CA ASP A 88 8.92 -7.25 -10.99
C ASP A 88 9.61 -7.30 -9.61
N LYS A 89 9.79 -8.51 -9.08
CA LYS A 89 10.46 -8.75 -7.79
C LYS A 89 11.95 -8.39 -7.79
N HIS A 90 12.57 -8.24 -8.97
CA HIS A 90 13.98 -7.91 -9.19
C HIS A 90 14.19 -6.42 -9.49
N ALA A 91 13.13 -5.60 -9.41
CA ALA A 91 13.16 -4.19 -9.79
C ALA A 91 13.30 -3.95 -11.31
N ASP A 92 13.07 -4.98 -12.13
CA ASP A 92 13.03 -4.82 -13.59
C ASP A 92 11.68 -4.24 -14.03
N ILE A 93 11.70 -3.24 -14.92
CA ILE A 93 10.49 -2.62 -15.46
C ILE A 93 9.83 -3.58 -16.47
N LEU A 94 8.69 -4.16 -16.08
CA LEU A 94 7.87 -5.05 -16.91
C LEU A 94 6.95 -4.29 -17.87
N LEU A 95 6.40 -3.16 -17.41
CA LEU A 95 5.47 -2.34 -18.18
C LEU A 95 5.76 -0.88 -17.89
N ARG A 96 5.82 -0.10 -18.97
CA ARG A 96 5.90 1.35 -18.90
C ARG A 96 4.90 1.93 -19.89
N LYS A 97 3.90 2.65 -19.40
CA LYS A 97 2.83 3.18 -20.24
C LYS A 97 2.47 4.60 -19.87
N SER A 98 2.59 5.50 -20.85
CA SER A 98 2.14 6.88 -20.73
C SER A 98 0.79 7.04 -21.44
N MET A 99 -0.14 7.74 -20.82
CA MET A 99 -1.42 8.10 -21.42
C MET A 99 -1.59 9.61 -21.43
N ASN A 100 -1.78 10.16 -22.62
CA ASN A 100 -2.10 11.57 -22.80
C ASN A 100 -3.63 11.76 -22.71
N LEU A 101 -4.05 12.65 -21.83
CA LEU A 101 -5.43 13.04 -21.65
C LEU A 101 -5.52 14.56 -21.78
N LYS A 102 -6.46 15.04 -22.60
CA LYS A 102 -6.65 16.49 -22.80
C LYS A 102 -6.96 17.17 -21.46
N ASN A 103 -6.24 18.25 -21.16
CA ASN A 103 -6.37 19.05 -19.94
C ASN A 103 -6.14 18.26 -18.64
N PHE A 104 -5.46 17.12 -18.67
CA PHE A 104 -5.19 16.37 -17.44
C PHE A 104 -4.22 17.12 -16.53
N ASN A 105 -4.54 17.23 -15.24
CA ASN A 105 -3.62 17.84 -14.30
C ASN A 105 -2.76 16.77 -13.65
N GLU A 106 -3.32 15.99 -12.73
CA GLU A 106 -2.55 15.07 -11.89
C GLU A 106 -3.40 13.82 -11.55
N PRO A 107 -2.77 12.63 -11.52
CA PRO A 107 -3.33 11.43 -10.91
C PRO A 107 -3.13 11.53 -9.40
N ILE A 108 -4.00 10.86 -8.66
CA ILE A 108 -4.06 10.96 -7.19
C ILE A 108 -3.94 9.59 -6.52
N GLY A 109 -4.30 8.53 -7.23
CA GLY A 109 -4.14 7.18 -6.69
C GLY A 109 -4.43 6.10 -7.70
N ILE A 110 -3.94 4.91 -7.38
CA ILE A 110 -4.14 3.68 -8.13
C ILE A 110 -4.68 2.62 -7.18
N VAL A 111 -5.78 1.98 -7.59
CA VAL A 111 -6.32 0.84 -6.85
C VAL A 111 -6.51 -0.35 -7.78
N LYS A 112 -6.15 -1.53 -7.29
CA LYS A 112 -6.20 -2.77 -8.05
C LYS A 112 -7.63 -3.32 -8.07
N THR A 113 -8.13 -3.72 -9.24
CA THR A 113 -9.45 -4.36 -9.32
C THR A 113 -9.35 -5.86 -9.03
N PRO A 114 -10.44 -6.51 -8.57
CA PRO A 114 -10.47 -7.97 -8.40
C PRO A 114 -10.14 -8.77 -9.67
N GLN A 115 -10.37 -8.18 -10.85
CA GLN A 115 -10.05 -8.77 -12.16
C GLN A 115 -8.61 -8.47 -12.63
N ASN A 116 -7.71 -8.13 -11.71
CA ASN A 116 -6.32 -7.80 -12.00
C ASN A 116 -6.13 -6.56 -12.92
N GLY A 117 -7.13 -5.70 -13.06
CA GLY A 117 -7.03 -4.39 -13.71
C GLY A 117 -6.73 -3.27 -12.72
N TYR A 118 -6.91 -2.02 -13.14
CA TYR A 118 -6.66 -0.84 -12.30
C TYR A 118 -7.78 0.18 -12.40
N PHE A 119 -8.09 0.85 -11.29
CA PHE A 119 -8.74 2.14 -11.29
C PHE A 119 -7.70 3.21 -10.96
N ILE A 120 -7.69 4.28 -11.75
CA ILE A 120 -6.87 5.47 -11.51
C ILE A 120 -7.81 6.66 -11.33
N GLY A 121 -7.64 7.34 -10.21
CA GLY A 121 -8.33 8.60 -9.90
C GLY A 121 -7.44 9.79 -10.23
N GLY A 122 -8.03 10.89 -10.70
CA GLY A 122 -7.31 12.12 -10.97
C GLY A 122 -8.25 13.28 -11.27
N TYR A 123 -7.70 14.40 -11.69
CA TYR A 123 -8.46 15.59 -12.04
C TYR A 123 -7.80 16.38 -13.17
N THR A 124 -8.56 17.26 -13.80
CA THR A 124 -8.14 18.08 -14.93
C THR A 124 -7.85 19.51 -14.52
N THR A 125 -7.11 20.24 -15.36
CA THR A 125 -6.82 21.67 -15.18
C THR A 125 -8.08 22.55 -15.31
N ASP A 126 -9.10 22.07 -16.03
CA ASP A 126 -10.44 22.67 -16.09
C ASP A 126 -11.36 22.23 -14.94
N GLY A 127 -10.82 21.56 -13.91
CA GLY A 127 -11.49 21.33 -12.64
C GLY A 127 -12.43 20.13 -12.59
N PHE A 128 -12.41 19.22 -13.55
CA PHE A 128 -13.23 18.01 -13.51
C PHE A 128 -12.47 16.84 -12.89
N LEU A 129 -13.24 15.94 -12.28
CA LEU A 129 -12.72 14.69 -11.74
C LEU A 129 -12.74 13.59 -12.82
N LEU A 130 -11.75 12.70 -12.75
CA LEU A 130 -11.59 11.60 -13.68
C LEU A 130 -11.51 10.27 -12.94
N LEU A 131 -12.22 9.28 -13.50
CA LEU A 131 -12.06 7.87 -13.16
C LEU A 131 -11.69 7.09 -14.42
N LEU A 132 -10.46 6.58 -14.44
CA LEU A 132 -9.92 5.76 -15.52
C LEU A 132 -9.90 4.29 -15.06
N LYS A 133 -10.46 3.39 -15.87
CA LYS A 133 -10.33 1.94 -15.66
C LYS A 133 -9.41 1.36 -16.72
N LEU A 134 -8.44 0.56 -16.28
CA LEU A 134 -7.48 -0.15 -17.13
C LEU A 134 -7.61 -1.67 -16.92
N ASP A 135 -7.24 -2.44 -17.95
CA ASP A 135 -7.01 -3.89 -17.84
C ASP A 135 -5.66 -4.19 -17.17
N SER A 136 -5.32 -5.47 -17.01
CA SER A 136 -4.05 -5.92 -16.42
C SER A 136 -2.80 -5.55 -17.22
N ASN A 137 -2.97 -5.21 -18.49
CA ASN A 137 -1.91 -4.79 -19.41
C ASN A 137 -1.84 -3.25 -19.53
N GLY A 138 -2.61 -2.53 -18.70
CA GLY A 138 -2.69 -1.08 -18.71
C GLY A 138 -3.46 -0.51 -19.92
N ASN A 139 -4.23 -1.29 -20.67
CA ASN A 139 -5.09 -0.77 -21.73
C ASN A 139 -6.34 -0.13 -21.16
N LYS A 140 -6.75 1.00 -21.74
CA LYS A 140 -7.95 1.73 -21.32
C LYS A 140 -9.19 0.90 -21.61
N ILE A 141 -9.93 0.56 -20.55
CA ILE A 141 -11.29 0.02 -20.64
C ILE A 141 -12.27 1.18 -20.79
N PHE A 142 -12.23 2.15 -19.87
CA PHE A 142 -13.03 3.37 -19.98
C PHE A 142 -12.38 4.55 -19.26
N LEU A 143 -12.83 5.76 -19.61
CA LEU A 143 -12.54 6.99 -18.89
C LEU A 143 -13.87 7.71 -18.61
N LYS A 144 -14.11 8.10 -17.37
CA LYS A 144 -15.28 8.88 -16.95
C LYS A 144 -14.85 10.23 -16.44
N LYS A 145 -15.43 11.28 -17.01
CA LYS A 145 -15.33 12.66 -16.53
C LYS A 145 -16.58 13.00 -15.74
N PHE A 146 -16.43 13.50 -14.52
CA PHE A 146 -17.53 13.82 -13.62
C PHE A 146 -17.18 15.00 -12.71
N GLY A 147 -18.14 15.48 -11.92
CA GLY A 147 -18.00 16.72 -11.16
C GLY A 147 -18.42 17.94 -11.99
N THR A 148 -17.91 19.09 -11.59
CA THR A 148 -18.22 20.41 -12.15
C THR A 148 -16.94 21.07 -12.68
N PRO A 149 -17.02 22.03 -13.60
CA PRO A 149 -15.85 22.80 -14.05
C PRO A 149 -15.30 23.77 -12.98
N ASN A 150 -15.85 23.78 -11.76
CA ASN A 150 -15.51 24.75 -10.73
C ASN A 150 -14.28 24.30 -9.91
N GLN A 151 -13.18 23.93 -10.56
CA GLN A 151 -11.94 23.56 -9.86
C GLN A 151 -12.09 22.41 -8.85
N ASP A 152 -12.94 21.40 -9.13
CA ASP A 152 -13.03 20.22 -8.29
C ASP A 152 -11.68 19.48 -8.27
N LYS A 153 -11.28 19.01 -7.09
CA LYS A 153 -10.02 18.28 -6.89
C LYS A 153 -10.29 16.96 -6.20
N MET A 154 -9.74 15.89 -6.74
CA MET A 154 -9.71 14.60 -6.06
C MET A 154 -8.50 14.56 -5.13
N ASN A 155 -8.68 14.06 -3.92
CA ASN A 155 -7.60 13.88 -2.94
C ASN A 155 -7.32 12.40 -2.65
N LYS A 156 -8.32 11.51 -2.85
CA LYS A 156 -8.10 10.06 -2.76
C LYS A 156 -9.08 9.25 -3.60
N ILE A 157 -8.65 8.05 -3.96
CA ILE A 157 -9.50 6.95 -4.42
C ILE A 157 -9.23 5.72 -3.53
N ILE A 158 -10.29 5.05 -3.10
CA ILE A 158 -10.19 3.80 -2.33
C ILE A 158 -10.97 2.68 -3.02
N LEU A 159 -10.43 1.47 -2.99
CA LEU A 159 -11.13 0.26 -3.41
C LEU A 159 -12.05 -0.21 -2.28
N LEU A 160 -13.27 -0.56 -2.64
CA LEU A 160 -14.26 -1.10 -1.72
C LEU A 160 -14.31 -2.63 -1.78
N ARG A 161 -14.84 -3.26 -0.73
CA ARG A 161 -14.95 -4.74 -0.66
C ARG A 161 -15.83 -5.34 -1.76
N ASP A 162 -16.76 -4.57 -2.30
CA ASP A 162 -17.62 -4.97 -3.43
C ASP A 162 -16.92 -4.86 -4.80
N GLY A 163 -15.65 -4.46 -4.84
CA GLY A 163 -14.87 -4.24 -6.06
C GLY A 163 -15.11 -2.89 -6.73
N GLY A 164 -16.04 -2.08 -6.20
CA GLY A 164 -16.24 -0.69 -6.59
C GLY A 164 -15.21 0.25 -5.97
N VAL A 165 -15.39 1.54 -6.19
CA VAL A 165 -14.49 2.58 -5.68
C VAL A 165 -15.25 3.75 -5.08
N LEU A 166 -14.65 4.36 -4.06
CA LEU A 166 -15.08 5.65 -3.51
C LEU A 166 -14.01 6.68 -3.84
N THR A 167 -14.40 7.77 -4.50
CA THR A 167 -13.53 8.93 -4.72
C THR A 167 -13.81 10.00 -3.67
N ILE A 168 -12.77 10.58 -3.12
CA ILE A 168 -12.80 11.59 -2.07
C ILE A 168 -12.08 12.83 -2.57
N GLY A 169 -12.64 14.01 -2.33
CA GLY A 169 -12.04 15.27 -2.76
C GLY A 169 -12.77 16.49 -2.23
N SER A 170 -12.60 17.59 -2.95
CA SER A 170 -13.28 18.86 -2.73
C SER A 170 -13.91 19.36 -4.03
N SER A 171 -15.06 20.01 -3.93
CA SER A 171 -15.73 20.66 -5.06
C SER A 171 -16.07 22.09 -4.69
N SER A 172 -15.79 23.05 -5.57
CA SER A 172 -16.24 24.41 -5.31
C SER A 172 -17.70 24.58 -5.73
N THR A 173 -18.50 25.17 -4.84
CA THR A 173 -19.93 25.40 -5.10
C THR A 173 -20.10 26.69 -5.88
N SER A 174 -20.58 26.55 -7.12
CA SER A 174 -21.13 27.69 -7.86
C SER A 174 -22.42 28.15 -7.20
N LYS A 175 -22.49 29.41 -6.78
CA LYS A 175 -23.66 30.10 -6.20
C LYS A 175 -24.78 30.33 -7.23
N THR A 176 -25.11 29.35 -8.05
CA THR A 176 -26.24 29.45 -8.98
C THR A 176 -27.44 28.72 -8.40
N ASN A 177 -28.50 29.50 -8.17
CA ASN A 177 -29.76 29.07 -7.57
C ASN A 177 -30.28 27.78 -8.23
N HIS A 178 -30.74 26.86 -7.38
CA HIS A 178 -31.47 25.59 -7.63
C HIS A 178 -30.71 24.31 -7.23
N ASP A 179 -30.75 24.03 -5.91
CA ASP A 179 -30.60 22.76 -5.16
C ASP A 179 -29.37 21.84 -5.43
N LEU A 180 -28.70 21.28 -4.42
CA LEU A 180 -29.20 20.44 -3.33
C LEU A 180 -28.36 20.59 -2.04
N PHE A 181 -29.05 20.95 -0.95
CA PHE A 181 -28.67 21.00 0.47
C PHE A 181 -28.03 22.30 1.02
N GLN A 182 -28.93 23.08 1.64
CA GLN A 182 -28.79 24.03 2.76
C GLN A 182 -27.38 24.56 3.11
N ASN A 183 -27.18 25.84 2.78
CA ASN A 183 -26.32 26.83 3.44
C ASN A 183 -24.97 26.34 4.01
N GLY A 184 -23.94 26.43 3.16
CA GLY A 184 -22.53 26.55 3.55
C GLY A 184 -21.96 27.79 2.85
N LEU A 185 -21.47 28.77 3.62
CA LEU A 185 -20.89 30.02 3.11
C LEU A 185 -19.42 29.88 2.64
N GLY A 186 -18.88 28.65 2.63
CA GLY A 186 -17.54 28.32 2.15
C GLY A 186 -17.48 28.21 0.62
N LEU A 187 -16.28 28.33 0.06
CA LEU A 187 -16.01 28.16 -1.37
C LEU A 187 -15.86 26.70 -1.76
N ASN A 188 -15.39 25.83 -0.85
CA ASN A 188 -15.12 24.41 -1.11
C ASN A 188 -15.87 23.49 -0.14
N ASP A 189 -16.47 22.43 -0.67
CA ASP A 189 -17.13 21.37 0.11
C ASP A 189 -16.48 20.01 -0.15
N ILE A 190 -16.58 19.09 0.82
CA ILE A 190 -16.17 17.68 0.65
C ILE A 190 -17.02 17.07 -0.45
N TYR A 191 -16.38 16.44 -1.43
CA TYR A 191 -17.07 15.80 -2.55
C TYR A 191 -16.75 14.31 -2.60
N LEU A 192 -17.78 13.49 -2.42
CA LEU A 192 -17.67 12.03 -2.41
C LEU A 192 -18.49 11.45 -3.56
N THR A 193 -17.91 10.51 -4.30
CA THR A 193 -18.62 9.79 -5.36
C THR A 193 -18.31 8.31 -5.29
N ARG A 194 -19.35 7.48 -5.26
CA ARG A 194 -19.24 6.02 -5.26
C ARG A 194 -19.52 5.46 -6.65
N PHE A 195 -18.65 4.56 -7.10
CA PHE A 195 -18.81 3.79 -8.32
C PHE A 195 -18.84 2.30 -8.01
N SER A 196 -19.59 1.55 -8.81
CA SER A 196 -19.53 0.09 -8.86
C SER A 196 -18.22 -0.40 -9.48
N ASP A 197 -17.96 -1.71 -9.36
CA ASP A 197 -16.84 -2.42 -9.99
C ASP A 197 -16.75 -2.24 -11.52
N ASN A 198 -17.90 -2.03 -12.18
CA ASN A 198 -18.00 -1.77 -13.61
C ASN A 198 -17.91 -0.28 -13.96
N GLY A 199 -17.73 0.59 -12.97
CA GLY A 199 -17.62 2.04 -13.17
C GLY A 199 -18.94 2.77 -13.28
N THR A 200 -20.08 2.12 -13.03
CA THR A 200 -21.37 2.82 -12.96
C THR A 200 -21.40 3.67 -11.69
N MET A 201 -21.68 4.96 -11.81
CA MET A 201 -21.82 5.87 -10.66
C MET A 201 -23.08 5.47 -9.88
N LEU A 202 -22.93 5.14 -8.61
CA LEU A 202 -24.02 4.74 -7.72
C LEU A 202 -24.64 5.96 -7.02
N TRP A 203 -23.79 6.86 -6.54
CA TRP A 203 -24.21 8.14 -5.97
C TRP A 203 -23.04 9.13 -5.96
N SER A 204 -23.37 10.42 -5.90
CA SER A 204 -22.42 11.52 -5.77
C SER A 204 -23.02 12.56 -4.82
N LYS A 205 -22.28 12.92 -3.77
CA LYS A 205 -22.78 13.76 -2.67
C LYS A 205 -21.71 14.73 -2.19
N LYS A 206 -22.15 15.93 -1.81
CA LYS A 206 -21.33 16.96 -1.18
C LYS A 206 -21.65 17.07 0.31
N TYR A 207 -20.65 17.38 1.11
CA TYR A 207 -20.77 17.57 2.55
C TYR A 207 -19.87 18.73 2.96
N GLY A 208 -20.33 19.59 3.86
CA GLY A 208 -19.55 20.76 4.26
C GLY A 208 -20.25 21.56 5.34
N SER A 209 -19.62 22.67 5.67
CA SER A 209 -20.02 23.62 6.71
C SER A 209 -20.07 25.04 6.12
N HIS A 210 -20.11 26.05 6.98
CA HIS A 210 -20.05 27.45 6.52
C HIS A 210 -18.64 27.90 6.10
N ASN A 211 -17.63 27.06 6.30
CA ASN A 211 -16.24 27.32 5.99
C ASN A 211 -15.78 26.42 4.82
N ASP A 212 -14.53 26.58 4.38
CA ASP A 212 -13.97 25.72 3.35
C ASP A 212 -13.66 24.33 3.92
N ASP A 213 -14.29 23.30 3.33
CA ASP A 213 -14.11 21.91 3.71
C ASP A 213 -13.52 21.10 2.55
N ALA A 214 -12.60 20.18 2.88
CA ALA A 214 -12.00 19.29 1.90
C ALA A 214 -11.88 17.86 2.44
N GLY A 215 -12.37 16.89 1.68
CA GLY A 215 -12.19 15.48 1.97
C GLY A 215 -10.74 15.07 1.70
N ILE A 216 -10.14 14.32 2.61
CA ILE A 216 -8.72 13.94 2.55
C ILE A 216 -8.57 12.47 2.23
N ASP A 217 -9.23 11.61 3.01
CA ASP A 217 -9.14 10.16 2.87
C ASP A 217 -10.37 9.50 3.51
N ALA A 218 -10.58 8.21 3.27
CA ALA A 218 -11.66 7.47 3.90
C ALA A 218 -11.30 5.99 4.11
N ALA A 219 -11.96 5.35 5.07
CA ALA A 219 -11.84 3.93 5.35
C ALA A 219 -13.22 3.27 5.43
N GLU A 220 -13.38 2.11 4.77
CA GLU A 220 -14.61 1.31 4.84
C GLU A 220 -14.64 0.49 6.15
N ALA A 221 -15.72 0.64 6.91
CA ALA A 221 -16.01 -0.10 8.13
C ALA A 221 -16.59 -1.49 7.83
N ASP A 222 -16.61 -2.38 8.82
CA ASP A 222 -17.13 -3.75 8.64
C ASP A 222 -18.60 -3.80 8.19
N ASP A 223 -19.41 -2.88 8.70
CA ASP A 223 -20.83 -2.74 8.38
C ASP A 223 -21.10 -2.08 7.02
N GLY A 224 -20.06 -1.73 6.25
CA GLY A 224 -20.17 -1.06 4.96
C GLY A 224 -20.36 0.45 5.02
N SER A 225 -20.38 1.03 6.23
CA SER A 225 -20.27 2.49 6.40
C SER A 225 -18.85 2.98 6.10
N PHE A 226 -18.68 4.27 5.87
CA PHE A 226 -17.37 4.88 5.63
C PHE A 226 -17.05 5.89 6.72
N ILE A 227 -15.82 5.88 7.21
CA ILE A 227 -15.25 6.97 8.01
C ILE A 227 -14.42 7.85 7.08
N VAL A 228 -14.81 9.11 6.96
CA VAL A 228 -14.22 10.11 6.08
C VAL A 228 -13.42 11.08 6.95
N LEU A 229 -12.14 11.22 6.62
CA LEU A 229 -11.24 12.21 7.18
C LEU A 229 -11.28 13.46 6.30
N SER A 230 -11.45 14.63 6.91
CA SER A 230 -11.55 15.91 6.21
C SER A 230 -10.84 17.01 6.99
N LYS A 231 -10.52 18.09 6.29
CA LYS A 231 -10.05 19.34 6.92
C LYS A 231 -11.07 20.43 6.70
N LYS A 232 -11.15 21.33 7.67
CA LYS A 232 -11.95 22.54 7.64
C LYS A 232 -11.02 23.73 7.79
N ASN A 233 -11.02 24.63 6.82
CA ASN A 233 -10.25 25.87 6.83
C ASN A 233 -11.17 27.03 7.22
N SER A 234 -10.93 27.62 8.38
CA SER A 234 -11.53 28.89 8.79
C SER A 234 -10.49 30.01 8.71
N ASP A 235 -10.93 31.27 8.72
CA ASP A 235 -10.07 32.46 8.63
C ASP A 235 -8.94 32.51 9.67
N MET A 236 -9.02 31.74 10.77
CA MET A 236 -8.03 31.74 11.84
C MET A 236 -7.39 30.38 12.14
N GLN A 237 -7.99 29.24 11.73
CA GLN A 237 -7.49 27.89 12.07
C GLN A 237 -7.89 26.82 11.05
N THR A 238 -7.00 25.84 10.84
CA THR A 238 -7.30 24.57 10.16
C THR A 238 -7.70 23.52 11.21
N GLY A 239 -8.95 23.06 11.16
CA GLY A 239 -9.48 22.00 12.01
C GLY A 239 -9.59 20.66 11.28
N ILE A 240 -9.70 19.58 12.05
CA ILE A 240 -9.94 18.23 11.52
C ILE A 240 -11.43 17.90 11.69
N THR A 241 -12.03 17.36 10.65
CA THR A 241 -13.41 16.86 10.70
C THR A 241 -13.39 15.37 10.37
N LEU A 242 -14.01 14.57 11.24
CA LEU A 242 -14.31 13.17 10.97
C LEU A 242 -15.81 13.03 10.72
N MET A 243 -16.18 12.27 9.70
CA MET A 243 -17.57 12.03 9.36
C MET A 243 -17.79 10.55 9.10
N ARG A 244 -18.87 10.00 9.64
CA ARG A 244 -19.35 8.66 9.28
C ARG A 244 -20.56 8.77 8.38
N ILE A 245 -20.53 8.04 7.27
CA ILE A 245 -21.64 7.97 6.30
C ILE A 245 -22.03 6.51 6.05
N THR A 246 -23.30 6.27 5.71
CA THR A 246 -23.79 4.96 5.28
C THR A 246 -23.16 4.56 3.94
N GLN A 247 -23.35 3.30 3.54
CA GLN A 247 -22.98 2.81 2.22
C GLN A 247 -23.64 3.62 1.07
N HIS A 248 -24.79 4.24 1.32
CA HIS A 248 -25.52 5.08 0.36
C HIS A 248 -25.17 6.58 0.48
N GLY A 249 -24.19 6.92 1.32
CA GLY A 249 -23.74 8.28 1.56
C GLY A 249 -24.69 9.11 2.44
N ASP A 250 -25.46 8.48 3.32
CA ASP A 250 -26.27 9.24 4.29
C ASP A 250 -25.44 9.50 5.53
N LYS A 251 -25.41 10.75 6.02
CA LYS A 251 -24.62 11.13 7.19
C LYS A 251 -25.17 10.44 8.45
N ILE A 252 -24.31 9.71 9.15
CA ILE A 252 -24.62 9.11 10.47
C ILE A 252 -24.21 10.09 11.56
N TRP A 253 -22.94 10.53 11.54
CA TRP A 253 -22.44 11.54 12.47
C TRP A 253 -21.29 12.34 11.84
N LEU A 254 -21.05 13.54 12.37
CA LEU A 254 -19.92 14.40 12.04
C LEU A 254 -19.36 14.96 13.34
N GLN A 255 -18.04 14.91 13.48
CA GLN A 255 -17.32 15.38 14.64
C GLN A 255 -16.20 16.32 14.19
N GLU A 256 -16.21 17.54 14.71
CA GLU A 256 -15.14 18.52 14.51
C GLU A 256 -14.17 18.44 15.69
N TYR A 257 -12.88 18.50 15.38
CA TYR A 257 -11.79 18.61 16.34
C TYR A 257 -11.08 19.93 16.08
N ILE A 258 -11.48 20.94 16.84
CA ILE A 258 -10.87 22.27 16.82
C ILE A 258 -9.74 22.24 17.84
N ASN A 259 -8.50 22.19 17.36
CA ASN A 259 -7.31 22.26 18.20
C ASN A 259 -6.80 23.69 18.22
N GLU A 260 -6.26 24.13 19.36
CA GLU A 260 -5.58 25.44 19.47
C GLU A 260 -4.38 25.56 18.52
N LYS A 261 -3.75 24.42 18.18
CA LYS A 261 -2.60 24.36 17.27
C LYS A 261 -3.01 23.87 15.89
N ARG A 262 -2.42 24.47 14.86
CA ARG A 262 -2.63 24.11 13.45
C ARG A 262 -2.34 22.63 13.24
N THR A 263 -3.36 21.89 12.78
CA THR A 263 -3.27 20.44 12.55
C THR A 263 -3.67 20.10 11.12
N THR A 264 -2.87 19.28 10.44
CA THR A 264 -3.09 18.84 9.07
C THR A 264 -3.38 17.34 9.04
N PRO A 265 -4.55 16.90 8.55
CA PRO A 265 -4.83 15.48 8.34
C PRO A 265 -4.17 14.92 7.08
N HIS A 266 -3.69 13.68 7.15
CA HIS A 266 -3.01 12.99 6.04
C HIS A 266 -3.66 11.68 5.62
N LYS A 267 -3.88 10.75 6.56
CA LYS A 267 -4.29 9.37 6.24
C LYS A 267 -5.25 8.81 7.27
N ILE A 268 -6.22 8.01 6.85
CA ILE A 268 -7.00 7.14 7.72
C ILE A 268 -6.96 5.69 7.21
N ILE A 269 -6.73 4.75 8.11
CA ILE A 269 -6.82 3.32 7.82
C ILE A 269 -7.72 2.62 8.83
N LYS A 270 -8.42 1.59 8.36
CA LYS A 270 -9.06 0.62 9.25
C LYS A 270 -8.01 -0.36 9.78
N LEU A 271 -8.05 -0.61 11.08
CA LEU A 271 -7.21 -1.55 11.78
C LEU A 271 -7.91 -2.92 11.91
N ARG A 272 -7.13 -3.96 12.19
CA ARG A 272 -7.61 -5.34 12.39
C ARG A 272 -8.52 -5.53 13.59
N ASP A 273 -8.45 -4.64 14.57
CA ASP A 273 -9.32 -4.63 15.75
C ASP A 273 -10.63 -3.86 15.52
N ASN A 274 -10.94 -3.52 14.26
CA ASN A 274 -12.10 -2.77 13.81
C ASN A 274 -12.18 -1.31 14.27
N ASN A 275 -11.08 -0.78 14.80
CA ASN A 275 -10.91 0.65 14.99
C ASN A 275 -10.20 1.28 13.79
N PHE A 276 -9.96 2.59 13.85
CA PHE A 276 -9.29 3.33 12.79
C PHE A 276 -8.08 4.07 13.34
N ALA A 277 -6.98 4.05 12.59
CA ALA A 277 -5.82 4.89 12.84
C ALA A 277 -5.85 6.09 11.90
N VAL A 278 -5.54 7.28 12.43
CA VAL A 278 -5.46 8.53 11.68
C VAL A 278 -4.06 9.12 11.84
N SER A 279 -3.41 9.43 10.73
CA SER A 279 -2.16 10.18 10.68
C SER A 279 -2.43 11.67 10.47
N LEU A 280 -1.84 12.48 11.35
CA LEU A 280 -1.94 13.94 11.37
C LEU A 280 -0.52 14.54 11.53
N SER A 281 -0.32 15.77 11.07
CA SER A 281 0.78 16.62 11.55
C SER A 281 0.23 17.78 12.36
N GLN A 282 0.91 18.15 13.44
CA GLN A 282 0.54 19.26 14.31
C GLN A 282 1.76 20.12 14.58
N ARG A 283 1.61 21.44 14.52
CA ARG A 283 2.69 22.36 14.88
C ARG A 283 2.85 22.47 16.40
N ASP A 284 4.08 22.39 16.88
CA ASP A 284 4.42 22.61 18.28
C ASP A 284 4.57 24.11 18.60
N GLU A 285 5.04 24.44 19.80
CA GLU A 285 5.21 25.84 20.25
C GLU A 285 6.32 26.59 19.52
N MET A 286 7.23 25.86 18.86
CA MET A 286 8.30 26.40 18.02
C MET A 286 7.90 26.43 16.54
N ASP A 287 6.61 26.26 16.22
CA ASP A 287 6.06 26.19 14.86
C ASP A 287 6.61 24.99 14.05
N LYS A 288 7.21 23.99 14.71
CA LYS A 288 7.74 22.78 14.07
C LYS A 288 6.64 21.73 13.91
N GLU A 289 6.52 21.15 12.71
CA GLU A 289 5.54 20.09 12.45
C GLU A 289 5.97 18.75 13.09
N GLN A 290 5.07 18.17 13.87
CA GLN A 290 5.24 16.92 14.58
C GLN A 290 4.16 15.92 14.17
N ILE A 291 4.51 14.63 14.15
CA ILE A 291 3.59 13.55 13.82
C ILE A 291 2.63 13.36 15.01
N ARG A 292 1.32 13.28 14.74
CA ARG A 292 0.29 12.91 15.71
C ARG A 292 -0.58 11.80 15.15
N LEU A 293 -0.76 10.75 15.94
CA LEU A 293 -1.52 9.57 15.59
C LEU A 293 -2.72 9.43 16.52
N LEU A 294 -3.90 9.29 15.93
CA LEU A 294 -5.13 9.02 16.66
C LEU A 294 -5.61 7.60 16.39
N LYS A 295 -6.17 6.96 17.40
CA LYS A 295 -6.98 5.76 17.26
C LYS A 295 -8.41 6.10 17.64
N ILE A 296 -9.34 5.86 16.74
CA ILE A 296 -10.76 6.16 16.95
C ILE A 296 -11.60 4.91 16.75
N ASP A 297 -12.73 4.84 17.45
CA ASP A 297 -13.74 3.82 17.20
C ASP A 297 -14.81 4.31 16.20
N LEU A 298 -15.71 3.40 15.84
CA LEU A 298 -16.82 3.66 14.91
C LEU A 298 -17.91 4.60 15.50
N HIS A 299 -17.84 4.88 16.81
CA HIS A 299 -18.76 5.69 17.59
C HIS A 299 -18.22 7.09 17.91
N LYS A 300 -17.09 7.49 17.30
CA LYS A 300 -16.37 8.78 17.42
C LYS A 300 -15.49 8.95 18.66
N ASN A 301 -15.33 7.91 19.48
CA ASN A 301 -14.48 7.98 20.66
C ASN A 301 -13.01 7.90 20.26
N ILE A 302 -12.18 8.78 20.83
CA ILE A 302 -10.73 8.67 20.72
C ILE A 302 -10.27 7.65 21.77
N LEU A 303 -9.77 6.51 21.29
CA LEU A 303 -9.20 5.45 22.12
C LEU A 303 -7.72 5.72 22.45
N GLN A 304 -7.02 6.41 21.54
CA GLN A 304 -5.63 6.78 21.73
C GLN A 304 -5.31 8.07 20.97
N ASP A 305 -4.51 8.92 21.59
CA ASP A 305 -3.98 10.15 21.00
C ASP A 305 -2.51 10.26 21.38
N LYS A 306 -1.62 10.25 20.40
CA LYS A 306 -0.18 10.25 20.66
C LYS A 306 0.56 11.10 19.66
N THR A 307 1.36 12.03 20.18
CA THR A 307 2.37 12.76 19.42
C THR A 307 3.68 11.99 19.44
N VAL A 308 4.28 11.82 18.27
CA VAL A 308 5.63 11.25 18.11
C VAL A 308 6.58 12.42 17.93
N HIS A 309 7.42 12.66 18.96
CA HIS A 309 8.38 13.75 18.95
C HIS A 309 9.61 13.40 18.13
N THR A 310 9.87 14.20 17.09
CA THR A 310 11.04 14.10 16.21
C THR A 310 11.93 15.33 16.37
N THR A 311 13.23 15.13 16.13
CA THR A 311 14.22 16.23 16.18
C THR A 311 13.87 17.33 15.18
N TYR A 312 13.59 16.93 13.93
CA TYR A 312 13.23 17.81 12.82
C TYR A 312 11.73 17.78 12.53
N ALA A 313 11.26 18.65 11.64
CA ALA A 313 9.86 18.62 11.23
C ALA A 313 9.57 17.30 10.52
N SER A 314 8.50 16.59 10.90
CA SER A 314 8.24 15.25 10.35
C SER A 314 6.76 15.01 10.12
N VAL A 315 6.45 14.30 9.05
CA VAL A 315 5.08 14.00 8.62
C VAL A 315 4.99 12.58 8.09
N LEU A 316 3.92 11.86 8.43
CA LEU A 316 3.55 10.59 7.82
C LEU A 316 2.36 10.79 6.87
N LYS A 317 2.64 10.79 5.56
CA LYS A 317 1.66 10.97 4.48
C LYS A 317 0.80 9.71 4.26
N ASP A 318 1.38 8.53 4.45
CA ASP A 318 0.68 7.24 4.36
C ASP A 318 1.08 6.33 5.52
N ILE A 319 0.14 5.49 5.99
CA ILE A 319 0.34 4.52 7.06
C ILE A 319 -0.37 3.21 6.71
N LYS A 320 0.20 2.06 7.11
CA LYS A 320 -0.46 0.74 7.01
C LYS A 320 -0.14 -0.13 8.22
N GLU A 321 -1.03 -1.07 8.51
CA GLU A 321 -0.90 -2.03 9.61
C GLU A 321 -0.37 -3.39 9.11
N TYR A 322 0.68 -3.90 9.75
CA TYR A 322 1.17 -5.26 9.56
C TYR A 322 0.22 -6.30 10.16
N SER A 323 0.44 -7.58 9.83
CA SER A 323 -0.35 -8.69 10.37
C SER A 323 -0.22 -8.88 11.88
N ASP A 324 0.83 -8.35 12.51
CA ASP A 324 1.07 -8.42 13.95
C ASP A 324 0.64 -7.16 14.72
N GLY A 325 -0.06 -6.23 14.05
CA GLY A 325 -0.56 -5.00 14.64
C GLY A 325 0.46 -3.86 14.75
N LYS A 326 1.71 -4.04 14.30
CA LYS A 326 2.64 -2.92 14.12
C LYS A 326 2.20 -2.04 12.97
N ILE A 327 2.56 -0.76 13.02
CA ILE A 327 2.21 0.22 11.99
C ILE A 327 3.48 0.70 11.32
N VAL A 328 3.47 0.74 10.00
CA VAL A 328 4.50 1.39 9.20
C VAL A 328 3.92 2.66 8.60
N GLY A 329 4.69 3.74 8.62
CA GLY A 329 4.36 4.99 7.97
C GLY A 329 5.47 5.47 7.06
N VAL A 330 5.09 6.19 6.01
CA VAL A 330 6.04 6.93 5.16
C VAL A 330 5.61 8.37 4.99
N GLY A 331 6.58 9.25 4.76
CA GLY A 331 6.36 10.65 4.46
C GLY A 331 7.67 11.39 4.26
N TYR A 332 7.87 12.48 4.98
CA TYR A 332 9.11 13.24 4.92
C TYR A 332 9.56 13.74 6.29
N ILE A 333 10.85 14.03 6.36
CA ILE A 333 11.49 14.77 7.43
C ILE A 333 12.19 15.98 6.82
N GLN A 334 12.05 17.14 7.44
CA GLN A 334 12.55 18.41 6.90
C GLN A 334 13.37 19.13 7.96
N ASP A 335 14.60 19.47 7.59
CA ASP A 335 15.44 20.40 8.34
C ASP A 335 15.45 21.80 7.68
N ASN A 336 16.41 22.65 8.03
CA ASN A 336 16.46 24.02 7.53
C ASN A 336 16.91 24.14 6.07
N TYR A 337 17.50 23.09 5.50
CA TYR A 337 18.17 23.11 4.20
C TYR A 337 17.70 21.98 3.29
N ASP A 338 17.21 20.87 3.87
CA ASP A 338 16.98 19.62 3.18
C ASP A 338 15.66 18.95 3.60
N THR A 339 15.09 18.16 2.69
CA THR A 339 13.91 17.33 2.96
C THR A 339 14.16 15.91 2.49
N ASP A 340 14.18 14.98 3.43
CA ASP A 340 14.37 13.55 3.16
C ASP A 340 13.04 12.78 3.21
N GLY A 341 12.98 11.67 2.48
CA GLY A 341 11.98 10.64 2.62
C GLY A 341 12.07 9.94 3.99
N LEU A 342 10.97 9.94 4.73
CA LEU A 342 10.90 9.34 6.06
C LEU A 342 10.16 8.00 6.00
N ALA A 343 10.78 6.92 6.47
CA ALA A 343 10.10 5.66 6.80
C ALA A 343 10.13 5.45 8.33
N MET A 344 9.00 5.07 8.93
CA MET A 344 8.89 4.90 10.38
C MET A 344 8.09 3.64 10.74
N LEU A 345 8.58 2.91 11.74
CA LEU A 345 7.94 1.72 12.30
C LEU A 345 7.48 2.02 13.72
N LEU A 346 6.22 1.70 13.99
CA LEU A 346 5.52 1.99 15.23
C LEU A 346 4.94 0.69 15.81
N ASP A 347 4.86 0.61 17.14
CA ASP A 347 4.08 -0.44 17.81
C ASP A 347 2.57 -0.18 17.67
N SER A 348 1.75 -1.13 18.17
CA SER A 348 0.28 -1.01 18.15
C SER A 348 -0.27 0.11 19.06
N LYS A 349 0.59 0.75 19.86
CA LYS A 349 0.32 1.91 20.71
C LYS A 349 1.01 3.16 20.15
N PHE A 350 1.32 3.22 18.86
CA PHE A 350 1.96 4.36 18.20
C PHE A 350 3.29 4.82 18.84
N SER A 351 4.01 3.95 19.55
CA SER A 351 5.39 4.24 19.99
C SER A 351 6.34 3.98 18.84
N MET A 352 7.24 4.93 18.55
CA MET A 352 8.29 4.75 17.55
C MET A 352 9.23 3.63 18.00
N LEU A 353 9.40 2.64 17.12
CA LEU A 353 10.34 1.53 17.29
C LEU A 353 11.64 1.79 16.52
N THR A 354 11.52 2.23 15.27
CA THR A 354 12.64 2.62 14.42
C THR A 354 12.18 3.62 13.35
N GLN A 355 13.13 4.36 12.78
CA GLN A 355 12.94 5.22 11.62
C GLN A 355 14.19 5.19 10.75
N GLU A 356 14.01 5.33 9.44
CA GLU A 356 15.09 5.46 8.45
C GLU A 356 14.77 6.64 7.53
N HIS A 357 15.82 7.34 7.09
CA HIS A 357 15.74 8.52 6.23
C HIS A 357 16.44 8.21 4.90
N TYR A 358 15.88 8.71 3.80
CA TYR A 358 16.34 8.43 2.45
C TYR A 358 16.16 9.67 1.57
N GLY A 359 17.20 10.08 0.84
CA GLY A 359 17.15 11.20 -0.10
C GLY A 359 18.53 11.56 -0.64
N SER A 360 18.71 12.76 -1.14
CA SER A 360 20.01 13.42 -1.31
C SER A 360 19.89 14.86 -0.82
N ASP A 361 20.96 15.64 -0.92
CA ASP A 361 20.88 17.09 -0.73
C ASP A 361 19.82 17.63 -1.71
N GLU A 362 18.58 17.95 -1.29
CA GLU A 362 17.47 18.68 -1.97
C GLU A 362 16.05 18.30 -1.44
N TYR A 363 15.10 17.91 -2.30
CA TYR A 363 13.71 17.58 -1.90
C TYR A 363 13.36 16.15 -2.27
N ASP A 364 13.29 15.31 -1.24
CA ASP A 364 12.93 13.91 -1.27
C ASP A 364 11.71 13.66 -0.39
N SER A 365 10.72 12.95 -0.94
CA SER A 365 9.49 12.70 -0.19
C SER A 365 8.79 11.42 -0.61
N PHE A 366 8.44 10.61 0.38
CA PHE A 366 7.59 9.44 0.16
C PHE A 366 6.11 9.85 0.21
N ASN A 367 5.35 9.44 -0.80
CA ASN A 367 3.94 9.79 -0.93
C ASN A 367 3.01 8.66 -0.49
N ALA A 368 3.34 7.41 -0.82
CA ALA A 368 2.50 6.24 -0.55
C ALA A 368 3.34 5.00 -0.32
N LEU A 369 2.79 4.04 0.44
CA LEU A 369 3.41 2.74 0.67
C LEU A 369 2.44 1.59 0.40
N SER A 370 2.95 0.41 0.08
CA SER A 370 2.19 -0.83 0.09
C SER A 370 2.96 -1.94 0.81
N ILE A 371 2.31 -2.58 1.78
CA ILE A 371 2.84 -3.79 2.42
C ILE A 371 2.70 -4.93 1.42
N LEU A 372 3.82 -5.53 1.05
CA LEU A 372 3.91 -6.64 0.11
C LEU A 372 3.60 -7.96 0.81
N HIS A 373 3.29 -8.99 0.02
CA HIS A 373 2.96 -10.33 0.52
C HIS A 373 4.04 -10.97 1.42
N ASN A 374 5.29 -10.53 1.33
CA ASN A 374 6.42 -11.00 2.12
C ASN A 374 6.74 -10.12 3.33
N SER A 375 5.85 -9.20 3.72
CA SER A 375 6.03 -8.21 4.79
C SER A 375 7.13 -7.16 4.55
N GLN A 376 7.70 -7.10 3.34
CA GLN A 376 8.43 -5.93 2.87
C GLN A 376 7.44 -4.84 2.48
N ILE A 377 7.94 -3.64 2.21
CA ILE A 377 7.13 -2.51 1.75
C ILE A 377 7.67 -1.97 0.43
N ALA A 378 6.77 -1.65 -0.49
CA ALA A 378 7.06 -0.84 -1.67
C ALA A 378 6.61 0.60 -1.39
N ILE A 379 7.38 1.59 -1.83
CA ILE A 379 7.16 3.00 -1.54
C ILE A 379 7.25 3.78 -2.84
N ALA A 380 6.24 4.60 -3.11
CA ALA A 380 6.24 5.58 -4.19
C ALA A 380 6.50 6.97 -3.61
N GLY A 381 7.36 7.73 -4.29
CA GLY A 381 7.74 9.07 -3.89
C GLY A 381 8.33 9.91 -5.01
N VAL A 382 9.01 10.96 -4.58
CA VAL A 382 9.68 11.96 -5.42
C VAL A 382 11.12 12.07 -4.96
N HIS A 383 12.04 12.12 -5.91
CA HIS A 383 13.45 12.37 -5.68
C HIS A 383 13.93 13.55 -6.52
N THR A 384 14.74 14.44 -5.94
CA THR A 384 15.31 15.59 -6.65
C THR A 384 16.81 15.36 -6.81
N ASN A 385 17.32 15.49 -8.04
CA ASN A 385 18.75 15.31 -8.28
C ASN A 385 19.54 16.50 -7.73
N GLU A 386 20.73 16.24 -7.19
CA GLU A 386 21.70 17.28 -6.81
C GLU A 386 21.91 18.30 -7.93
N ASP A 387 21.93 19.59 -7.58
CA ASP A 387 22.09 20.74 -8.49
C ASP A 387 20.98 20.92 -9.54
N SER A 388 19.79 20.31 -9.34
CA SER A 388 18.67 20.40 -10.26
C SER A 388 17.36 20.76 -9.55
N GLN A 389 16.54 21.62 -10.17
CA GLN A 389 15.15 21.85 -9.74
C GLN A 389 14.17 20.81 -10.33
N GLU A 390 14.67 19.77 -10.99
CA GLU A 390 13.84 18.74 -11.63
C GLU A 390 13.57 17.57 -10.68
N THR A 391 12.30 17.27 -10.45
CA THR A 391 11.86 16.13 -9.64
C THR A 391 11.64 14.88 -10.48
N ASN A 392 12.07 13.73 -9.95
CA ASN A 392 11.98 12.41 -10.57
C ASN A 392 11.04 11.48 -9.81
N MET A 393 10.52 10.50 -10.54
CA MET A 393 9.70 9.42 -10.00
C MET A 393 10.58 8.44 -9.21
N TRP A 394 10.24 8.20 -7.95
CA TRP A 394 11.03 7.35 -7.07
C TRP A 394 10.23 6.16 -6.54
N LEU A 395 10.70 4.94 -6.85
CA LEU A 395 10.15 3.69 -6.34
C LEU A 395 11.21 2.98 -5.50
N LEU A 396 10.89 2.73 -4.23
CA LEU A 396 11.80 2.12 -3.26
C LEU A 396 11.18 0.89 -2.64
N LYS A 397 11.99 -0.14 -2.39
CA LYS A 397 11.56 -1.36 -1.69
C LYS A 397 12.37 -1.54 -0.40
N LEU A 398 11.67 -1.58 0.73
CA LEU A 398 12.30 -1.73 2.06
C LEU A 398 11.90 -3.06 2.71
N ASN A 399 12.82 -3.61 3.49
CA ASN A 399 12.58 -4.67 4.43
C ASN A 399 11.66 -4.20 5.57
N ARG A 400 11.22 -5.16 6.38
CA ARG A 400 10.30 -4.89 7.48
C ARG A 400 10.93 -4.04 8.58
N ASP A 401 12.23 -4.13 8.77
CA ASP A 401 13.03 -3.30 9.67
C ASP A 401 13.33 -1.91 9.08
N LEU A 402 12.74 -1.59 7.92
CA LEU A 402 12.91 -0.37 7.15
C LEU A 402 14.26 -0.24 6.46
N THR A 403 15.17 -1.21 6.57
CA THR A 403 16.39 -1.22 5.74
C THR A 403 16.03 -1.44 4.28
N ILE A 404 16.86 -0.95 3.37
CA ILE A 404 16.67 -1.22 1.95
C ILE A 404 16.70 -2.73 1.70
N SER A 405 15.72 -3.22 0.92
CA SER A 405 15.68 -4.61 0.46
C SER A 405 16.86 -4.87 -0.48
N GLN A 406 18.00 -5.29 0.04
CA GLN A 406 19.06 -5.89 -0.78
C GLN A 406 18.72 -7.36 -1.06
N ILE A 407 19.08 -7.87 -2.24
CA ILE A 407 19.28 -9.33 -2.37
C ILE A 407 20.45 -9.64 -1.45
N SER A 408 20.16 -10.11 -0.23
CA SER A 408 21.24 -10.61 0.61
C SER A 408 21.88 -11.77 -0.15
N ASN A 409 23.20 -11.73 -0.34
CA ASN A 409 23.95 -12.85 -0.91
C ASN A 409 23.66 -14.17 -0.16
N ASN A 410 23.18 -14.06 1.08
CA ASN A 410 22.67 -15.16 1.89
C ASN A 410 21.39 -15.81 1.35
N ILE A 411 20.38 -15.06 0.89
CA ILE A 411 19.16 -15.66 0.30
C ILE A 411 19.51 -16.44 -0.96
N THR A 412 20.36 -15.88 -1.83
CA THR A 412 20.81 -16.54 -3.06
C THR A 412 21.58 -17.83 -2.75
N SER A 413 22.48 -17.78 -1.76
CA SER A 413 23.22 -18.97 -1.29
C SER A 413 22.30 -20.02 -0.64
N PHE A 414 21.34 -19.59 0.19
CA PHE A 414 20.40 -20.48 0.87
C PHE A 414 19.43 -21.14 -0.12
N TYR A 415 18.91 -20.35 -1.07
CA TYR A 415 18.09 -20.85 -2.18
C TYR A 415 18.85 -21.88 -3.01
N ALA A 416 20.10 -21.61 -3.40
CA ALA A 416 20.90 -22.54 -4.18
C ALA A 416 21.10 -23.89 -3.45
N GLN A 417 21.38 -23.85 -2.14
CA GLN A 417 21.50 -25.07 -1.33
C GLN A 417 20.17 -25.83 -1.21
N LEU A 418 19.05 -25.11 -1.04
CA LEU A 418 17.72 -25.70 -0.96
C LEU A 418 17.25 -26.27 -2.32
N ALA A 419 17.61 -25.62 -3.43
CA ALA A 419 17.35 -26.07 -4.78
C ALA A 419 18.13 -27.36 -5.11
N GLU A 420 19.39 -27.46 -4.67
CA GLU A 420 20.16 -28.69 -4.82
C GLU A 420 19.61 -29.82 -3.93
N LEU A 421 19.12 -29.52 -2.72
CA LEU A 421 18.47 -30.51 -1.83
C LEU A 421 17.24 -31.19 -2.47
N PHE A 422 16.45 -30.42 -3.23
CA PHE A 422 15.20 -30.87 -3.87
C PHE A 422 15.31 -31.01 -5.40
N LYS A 423 16.53 -31.15 -5.93
CA LYS A 423 16.81 -31.18 -7.36
C LYS A 423 15.98 -32.21 -8.13
N ASP A 424 15.82 -33.40 -7.55
CA ASP A 424 15.09 -34.49 -8.19
C ASP A 424 13.59 -34.21 -8.21
N GLU A 425 13.03 -33.71 -7.10
CA GLU A 425 11.63 -33.32 -6.99
C GLU A 425 11.27 -32.14 -7.91
N ILE A 426 12.19 -31.19 -8.08
CA ILE A 426 12.06 -30.05 -9.00
C ILE A 426 12.09 -30.53 -10.45
N LYS A 427 13.05 -31.40 -10.81
CA LYS A 427 13.12 -32.00 -12.16
C LYS A 427 11.88 -32.82 -12.51
N ALA A 428 11.32 -33.54 -11.54
CA ALA A 428 10.09 -34.30 -11.69
C ALA A 428 8.82 -33.44 -11.70
N ASN A 429 8.94 -32.11 -11.53
CA ASN A 429 7.83 -31.16 -11.40
C ASN A 429 6.84 -31.50 -10.27
N SER A 430 7.30 -32.21 -9.24
CA SER A 430 6.51 -32.50 -8.03
C SER A 430 6.55 -31.36 -7.02
N LEU A 431 7.62 -30.58 -7.05
CA LEU A 431 7.91 -29.46 -6.15
C LEU A 431 8.40 -28.25 -6.96
N LEU A 432 7.85 -27.08 -6.67
CA LEU A 432 8.29 -25.80 -7.16
C LEU A 432 8.89 -25.00 -6.00
N LEU A 433 10.21 -24.82 -6.03
CA LEU A 433 10.92 -23.93 -5.13
C LEU A 433 11.03 -22.54 -5.77
N LYS A 434 10.70 -21.50 -5.03
CA LYS A 434 10.82 -20.11 -5.44
C LYS A 434 11.99 -19.44 -4.73
N GLU A 435 12.56 -18.41 -5.35
CA GLU A 435 13.66 -17.61 -4.79
C GLU A 435 13.29 -16.90 -3.48
N ASP A 436 12.00 -16.64 -3.24
CA ASP A 436 11.49 -16.13 -1.95
C ASP A 436 11.39 -17.22 -0.86
N LEU A 437 12.02 -18.38 -1.10
CA LEU A 437 12.02 -19.58 -0.25
C LEU A 437 10.61 -20.15 0.01
N SER A 438 9.66 -19.88 -0.89
CA SER A 438 8.39 -20.60 -0.93
C SER A 438 8.55 -21.95 -1.62
N ILE A 439 7.99 -22.99 -1.03
CA ILE A 439 7.91 -24.34 -1.58
C ILE A 439 6.45 -24.66 -1.87
N ASN A 440 6.13 -24.85 -3.15
CA ASN A 440 4.80 -25.29 -3.59
C ASN A 440 4.87 -26.72 -4.11
N PHE A 441 3.81 -27.48 -3.88
CA PHE A 441 3.68 -28.81 -4.49
C PHE A 441 2.85 -28.70 -5.77
N ASN A 442 3.40 -29.26 -6.85
CA ASN A 442 2.78 -29.28 -8.17
C ASN A 442 2.17 -30.66 -8.51
N ASP A 443 2.42 -31.67 -7.68
CA ASP A 443 1.82 -32.99 -7.81
C ASP A 443 0.35 -32.96 -7.37
N GLU A 444 -0.56 -33.27 -8.31
CA GLU A 444 -2.01 -33.28 -8.09
C GLU A 444 -2.45 -34.26 -7.01
N SER A 445 -1.71 -35.36 -6.82
CA SER A 445 -1.99 -36.36 -5.79
C SER A 445 -1.80 -35.81 -4.36
N LEU A 446 -1.15 -34.65 -4.22
CA LEU A 446 -0.94 -33.96 -2.96
C LEU A 446 -2.02 -32.92 -2.65
N TYR A 447 -2.93 -32.65 -3.59
CA TYR A 447 -4.02 -31.70 -3.38
C TYR A 447 -5.11 -32.30 -2.49
N PHE A 448 -5.74 -31.44 -1.71
CA PHE A 448 -6.89 -31.81 -0.89
C PHE A 448 -8.14 -31.85 -1.76
N GLU A 449 -8.98 -32.85 -1.51
CA GLU A 449 -10.33 -32.89 -2.06
C GLU A 449 -11.18 -31.72 -1.53
N THR A 450 -12.21 -31.35 -2.30
CA THR A 450 -13.14 -30.26 -1.96
C THR A 450 -13.75 -30.47 -0.58
N GLY A 451 -13.69 -29.43 0.29
CA GLY A 451 -14.23 -29.49 1.65
C GLY A 451 -13.43 -30.33 2.65
N LYS A 452 -12.37 -31.04 2.24
CA LYS A 452 -11.58 -31.92 3.12
C LYS A 452 -10.25 -31.30 3.54
N TYR A 453 -9.81 -31.66 4.75
CA TYR A 453 -8.51 -31.26 5.32
C TYR A 453 -7.71 -32.43 5.93
N MET A 454 -8.28 -33.64 5.95
CA MET A 454 -7.61 -34.82 6.47
C MET A 454 -6.57 -35.32 5.46
N LEU A 455 -5.36 -35.59 5.92
CA LEU A 455 -4.27 -36.08 5.07
C LEU A 455 -4.52 -37.54 4.64
N THR A 456 -4.38 -37.79 3.34
CA THR A 456 -4.41 -39.15 2.75
C THR A 456 -3.13 -39.92 3.07
N ASN A 457 -3.14 -41.24 2.90
CA ASN A 457 -1.94 -42.07 3.07
C ASN A 457 -0.82 -41.70 2.09
N HIS A 458 -1.17 -41.23 0.89
CA HIS A 458 -0.21 -40.78 -0.10
C HIS A 458 0.45 -39.46 0.34
N GLN A 459 -0.35 -38.47 0.75
CA GLN A 459 0.15 -37.21 1.31
C GLN A 459 1.05 -37.43 2.53
N LYS A 460 0.67 -38.33 3.43
CA LYS A 460 1.48 -38.69 4.61
C LYS A 460 2.87 -39.23 4.23
N LYS A 461 2.93 -40.21 3.31
CA LYS A 461 4.20 -40.76 2.82
C LYS A 461 5.08 -39.70 2.16
N PHE A 462 4.48 -38.82 1.37
CA PHE A 462 5.20 -37.71 0.76
C PHE A 462 5.76 -36.76 1.84
N LEU A 463 4.93 -36.36 2.80
CA LEU A 463 5.33 -35.48 3.91
C LEU A 463 6.44 -36.09 4.76
N ASP A 464 6.45 -37.40 4.98
CA ASP A 464 7.54 -38.07 5.71
C ASP A 464 8.88 -37.93 4.98
N SER A 465 8.91 -38.18 3.66
CA SER A 465 10.11 -38.00 2.84
C SER A 465 10.56 -36.54 2.77
N PHE A 466 9.61 -35.64 2.48
CA PHE A 466 9.83 -34.22 2.32
C PHE A 466 10.33 -33.57 3.62
N SER A 467 9.63 -33.79 4.73
CA SER A 467 9.98 -33.20 6.03
C SER A 467 11.31 -33.72 6.55
N LYS A 468 11.66 -34.99 6.31
CA LYS A 468 12.96 -35.54 6.69
C LYS A 468 14.12 -34.79 6.01
N LYS A 469 14.00 -34.50 4.71
CA LYS A 469 15.00 -33.70 3.97
C LYS A 469 15.01 -32.25 4.45
N LEU A 470 13.83 -31.61 4.48
CA LEU A 470 13.69 -30.20 4.80
C LEU A 470 14.18 -29.90 6.21
N LEU A 471 13.65 -30.61 7.21
CA LEU A 471 13.95 -30.30 8.61
C LEU A 471 15.40 -30.57 8.98
N ALA A 472 16.04 -31.58 8.39
CA ALA A 472 17.47 -31.80 8.58
C ALA A 472 18.31 -30.61 8.04
N PHE A 473 17.96 -30.10 6.86
CA PHE A 473 18.61 -28.92 6.28
C PHE A 473 18.34 -27.66 7.10
N LEU A 474 17.09 -27.43 7.51
CA LEU A 474 16.71 -26.26 8.28
C LEU A 474 17.37 -26.28 9.67
N TYR A 475 17.40 -27.43 10.35
CA TYR A 475 18.03 -27.57 11.66
C TYR A 475 19.55 -27.30 11.61
N LYS A 476 20.22 -27.72 10.52
CA LYS A 476 21.64 -27.42 10.29
C LYS A 476 21.88 -25.91 10.14
N ASN A 477 20.91 -25.18 9.59
CA ASN A 477 20.98 -23.74 9.36
C ASN A 477 20.10 -22.93 10.34
N LYS A 478 19.78 -23.49 11.51
CA LYS A 478 18.78 -22.94 12.45
C LYS A 478 19.04 -21.49 12.87
N GLU A 479 20.31 -21.07 12.94
CA GLU A 479 20.70 -19.70 13.31
C GLU A 479 20.28 -18.66 12.25
N GLN A 480 20.01 -19.10 11.01
CA GLN A 480 19.53 -18.25 9.94
C GLN A 480 17.99 -18.24 9.84
N ILE A 481 17.27 -19.07 10.60
CA ILE A 481 15.83 -19.30 10.37
C ILE A 481 14.99 -18.60 11.44
N LYS A 482 14.21 -17.64 10.99
CA LYS A 482 13.22 -16.91 11.80
C LYS A 482 11.90 -17.67 11.92
N ALA A 483 11.42 -18.26 10.82
CA ALA A 483 10.20 -19.06 10.83
C ALA A 483 10.12 -20.05 9.65
N LEU A 484 9.36 -21.11 9.85
CA LEU A 484 8.83 -21.98 8.80
C LEU A 484 7.31 -21.87 8.85
N GLU A 485 6.66 -21.56 7.74
CA GLU A 485 5.20 -21.43 7.66
C GLU A 485 4.59 -22.51 6.79
N SER A 486 3.61 -23.25 7.31
CA SER A 486 2.70 -24.12 6.56
C SER A 486 1.46 -23.31 6.18
N ASN A 487 1.20 -23.13 4.89
CA ASN A 487 0.10 -22.34 4.38
C ASN A 487 -0.94 -23.25 3.70
N GLY A 488 -2.15 -23.34 4.26
CA GLY A 488 -3.24 -24.10 3.66
C GLY A 488 -4.04 -23.23 2.70
N HIS A 489 -4.34 -23.72 1.51
CA HIS A 489 -5.08 -22.99 0.47
C HIS A 489 -6.44 -23.63 0.23
N THR A 490 -7.40 -22.82 -0.26
CA THR A 490 -8.75 -23.29 -0.64
C THR A 490 -9.18 -22.71 -1.99
N SER A 491 -10.02 -23.45 -2.71
CA SER A 491 -10.69 -23.01 -3.93
C SER A 491 -11.97 -22.25 -3.62
N SER A 492 -12.57 -21.60 -4.63
CA SER A 492 -13.92 -21.03 -4.51
C SER A 492 -15.02 -22.06 -4.31
N GLU A 493 -14.73 -23.33 -4.61
CA GLU A 493 -15.69 -24.41 -4.46
C GLU A 493 -16.00 -24.66 -2.99
N TRP A 494 -17.16 -24.18 -2.60
CA TRP A 494 -17.90 -24.62 -1.42
C TRP A 494 -19.30 -25.01 -1.91
N GLY A 495 -20.03 -25.88 -1.20
CA GLY A 495 -21.41 -26.22 -1.56
C GLY A 495 -22.30 -24.98 -1.75
N LYS A 496 -23.56 -25.13 -2.21
CA LYS A 496 -24.48 -23.99 -2.44
C LYS A 496 -24.66 -23.15 -1.15
N SER A 497 -23.85 -22.12 -0.99
CA SER A 497 -23.84 -21.23 0.16
C SER A 497 -23.64 -19.78 -0.30
N ASP A 498 -24.13 -18.81 0.47
CA ASP A 498 -23.88 -17.40 0.20
C ASP A 498 -22.37 -17.04 0.35
N PHE A 499 -21.99 -15.86 -0.13
CA PHE A 499 -20.57 -15.43 -0.15
C PHE A 499 -19.94 -15.40 1.25
N SER A 500 -20.66 -14.87 2.25
CA SER A 500 -20.15 -14.72 3.62
C SER A 500 -19.92 -16.06 4.30
N SER A 501 -20.87 -16.99 4.20
CA SER A 501 -20.70 -18.35 4.73
C SER A 501 -19.65 -19.13 3.94
N GLY A 502 -19.58 -18.96 2.62
CA GLY A 502 -18.53 -19.54 1.77
C GLY A 502 -17.13 -19.07 2.16
N TYR A 503 -16.95 -17.78 2.44
CA TYR A 503 -15.66 -17.21 2.88
C TYR A 503 -15.23 -17.75 4.25
N LEU A 504 -16.10 -17.64 5.26
CA LEU A 504 -15.77 -18.11 6.62
C LEU A 504 -15.48 -19.61 6.67
N ASN A 505 -16.22 -20.40 5.89
CA ASN A 505 -15.98 -21.83 5.81
C ASN A 505 -14.65 -22.17 5.14
N ASN A 506 -14.28 -21.44 4.09
CA ASN A 506 -12.98 -21.61 3.42
C ASN A 506 -11.81 -21.08 4.25
N GLU A 507 -11.97 -20.00 5.01
CA GLU A 507 -10.97 -19.57 5.99
C GLU A 507 -10.76 -20.65 7.06
N ARG A 508 -11.84 -21.19 7.64
CA ARG A 508 -11.72 -22.31 8.59
C ARG A 508 -11.07 -23.53 7.96
N LEU A 509 -11.43 -23.88 6.72
CA LEU A 509 -10.85 -25.02 6.02
C LEU A 509 -9.36 -24.81 5.74
N SER A 510 -8.96 -23.63 5.32
CA SER A 510 -7.56 -23.30 5.01
C SER A 510 -6.67 -23.43 6.26
N MET A 511 -7.16 -22.93 7.40
CA MET A 511 -6.51 -23.10 8.71
C MET A 511 -6.42 -24.58 9.10
N ASN A 512 -7.50 -25.35 8.92
CA ASN A 512 -7.51 -26.78 9.24
C ASN A 512 -6.53 -27.58 8.36
N ARG A 513 -6.39 -27.25 7.07
CA ARG A 513 -5.42 -27.88 6.16
C ARG A 513 -3.99 -27.59 6.59
N SER A 514 -3.70 -26.33 6.90
CA SER A 514 -2.39 -25.92 7.42
C SER A 514 -2.06 -26.67 8.71
N PHE A 515 -3.00 -26.68 9.66
CA PHE A 515 -2.84 -27.33 10.95
C PHE A 515 -2.67 -28.85 10.82
N ALA A 516 -3.45 -29.52 9.97
CA ALA A 516 -3.31 -30.96 9.75
C ALA A 516 -1.91 -31.33 9.23
N THR A 517 -1.40 -30.57 8.26
CA THR A 517 -0.03 -30.76 7.72
C THR A 517 1.03 -30.48 8.77
N LEU A 518 0.92 -29.35 9.49
CA LEU A 518 1.85 -28.98 10.55
C LEU A 518 1.87 -30.03 11.65
N SER A 519 0.69 -30.43 12.14
CA SER A 519 0.52 -31.39 13.22
C SER A 519 1.12 -32.75 12.85
N TYR A 520 0.92 -33.21 11.61
CA TYR A 520 1.50 -34.45 11.12
C TYR A 520 3.03 -34.40 11.11
N ILE A 521 3.62 -33.34 10.52
CA ILE A 521 5.07 -33.17 10.50
C ILE A 521 5.63 -33.10 11.91
N PHE A 522 5.03 -32.28 12.78
CA PHE A 522 5.52 -32.04 14.15
C PHE A 522 5.50 -33.31 15.01
N ASN A 523 4.41 -34.08 14.95
CA ASN A 523 4.25 -35.28 15.79
C ASN A 523 5.21 -36.41 15.39
N ASN A 524 5.64 -36.44 14.13
CA ASN A 524 6.56 -37.45 13.60
C ASN A 524 8.05 -37.12 13.84
N GLN A 525 8.37 -36.08 14.62
CA GLN A 525 9.76 -35.74 14.96
C GLN A 525 10.19 -36.23 16.36
N ASP A 526 11.50 -36.31 16.57
CA ASP A 526 12.08 -36.53 17.90
C ASP A 526 11.90 -35.31 18.83
N GLU A 527 12.05 -35.51 20.14
CA GLU A 527 11.83 -34.47 21.15
C GLU A 527 12.72 -33.23 20.98
N LYS A 528 13.96 -33.39 20.49
CA LYS A 528 14.86 -32.25 20.28
C LYS A 528 14.36 -31.38 19.13
N THR A 529 13.97 -32.01 18.03
CA THR A 529 13.43 -31.32 16.85
C THR A 529 12.07 -30.68 17.18
N LYS A 530 11.21 -31.34 17.95
CA LYS A 530 9.91 -30.76 18.41
C LYS A 530 10.09 -29.47 19.19
N LYS A 531 11.03 -29.41 20.12
CA LYS A 531 11.31 -28.18 20.90
C LYS A 531 11.71 -27.02 20.01
N TRP A 532 12.61 -27.27 19.05
CA TRP A 532 13.01 -26.25 18.08
C TRP A 532 11.85 -25.85 17.15
N LEU A 533 11.09 -26.81 16.62
CA LEU A 533 9.93 -26.53 15.79
C LEU A 533 8.85 -25.72 16.53
N ALA A 534 8.71 -25.87 17.84
CA ALA A 534 7.77 -25.08 18.63
C ALA A 534 8.10 -23.58 18.62
N GLU A 535 9.37 -23.22 18.40
CA GLU A 535 9.83 -21.83 18.31
C GLU A 535 9.63 -21.24 16.91
N VAL A 536 9.81 -22.06 15.86
CA VAL A 536 9.91 -21.57 14.47
C VAL A 536 8.78 -22.00 13.53
N PHE A 537 8.09 -23.12 13.77
CA PHE A 537 7.12 -23.69 12.82
C PHE A 537 5.69 -23.24 13.12
N LYS A 538 5.08 -22.55 12.14
CA LYS A 538 3.77 -21.90 12.28
C LYS A 538 2.82 -22.34 11.17
N GLY A 539 1.52 -22.38 11.49
CA GLY A 539 0.45 -22.63 10.52
C GLY A 539 -0.29 -21.35 10.18
N SER A 540 -0.63 -21.17 8.91
CA SER A 540 -1.44 -20.05 8.41
C SER A 540 -2.48 -20.54 7.39
N GLY A 541 -3.68 -19.97 7.45
CA GLY A 541 -4.77 -20.24 6.52
C GLY A 541 -4.84 -19.17 5.43
N LEU A 542 -4.94 -19.60 4.17
CA LEU A 542 -5.18 -18.74 3.01
C LEU A 542 -6.48 -19.19 2.33
N SER A 543 -7.57 -18.45 2.54
CA SER A 543 -8.85 -18.71 1.85
C SER A 543 -8.74 -18.58 0.32
N PHE A 544 -9.86 -18.78 -0.36
CA PHE A 544 -10.01 -18.54 -1.79
C PHE A 544 -9.75 -17.07 -2.23
N SER A 545 -9.43 -16.16 -1.31
CA SER A 545 -8.85 -14.87 -1.66
C SER A 545 -7.48 -14.99 -2.35
N LYS A 546 -6.82 -16.16 -2.27
CA LYS A 546 -5.49 -16.43 -2.87
C LYS A 546 -5.47 -17.65 -3.81
N LYS A 547 -6.44 -17.70 -4.74
CA LYS A 547 -6.54 -18.74 -5.77
C LYS A 547 -5.38 -18.70 -6.76
N ILE A 548 -5.11 -19.85 -7.39
CA ILE A 548 -4.31 -19.88 -8.60
C ILE A 548 -5.24 -19.60 -9.78
N MET A 549 -4.89 -18.57 -10.55
CA MET A 549 -5.60 -18.20 -11.77
C MET A 549 -4.76 -18.63 -12.97
N LEU A 550 -5.40 -19.25 -13.96
CA LEU A 550 -4.82 -19.63 -15.23
C LEU A 550 -5.74 -19.09 -16.33
N ASN A 551 -5.23 -18.19 -17.17
CA ASN A 551 -6.00 -17.51 -18.23
C ASN A 551 -7.34 -16.93 -17.73
N GLU A 552 -7.31 -16.15 -16.64
CA GLU A 552 -8.48 -15.51 -16.02
C GLU A 552 -9.53 -16.46 -15.43
N THR A 553 -9.28 -17.77 -15.47
CA THR A 553 -10.11 -18.79 -14.81
C THR A 553 -9.39 -19.40 -13.62
N GLU A 554 -10.13 -19.73 -12.56
CA GLU A 554 -9.55 -20.36 -11.38
C GLU A 554 -9.12 -21.80 -11.70
N ASP A 555 -7.86 -22.12 -11.42
CA ASP A 555 -7.39 -23.49 -11.30
C ASP A 555 -7.79 -24.01 -9.91
N LYS A 556 -9.01 -24.55 -9.85
CA LYS A 556 -9.66 -24.98 -8.61
C LYS A 556 -8.89 -26.12 -7.93
N GLU A 557 -8.20 -26.96 -8.70
CA GLU A 557 -7.47 -28.09 -8.15
C GLU A 557 -6.18 -27.63 -7.47
N LYS A 558 -5.38 -26.83 -8.18
CA LYS A 558 -4.16 -26.25 -7.60
C LYS A 558 -4.45 -25.29 -6.45
N SER A 559 -5.65 -24.73 -6.38
CA SER A 559 -6.09 -23.89 -5.26
C SER A 559 -6.35 -24.67 -3.97
N ARG A 560 -6.41 -26.02 -4.00
CA ARG A 560 -6.62 -26.88 -2.82
C ARG A 560 -5.32 -27.51 -2.32
N ARG A 561 -4.25 -26.73 -2.22
CA ARG A 561 -2.90 -27.22 -1.83
C ARG A 561 -2.48 -26.78 -0.42
N VAL A 562 -1.35 -27.31 0.04
CA VAL A 562 -0.53 -26.70 1.10
C VAL A 562 0.80 -26.27 0.51
N SER A 563 1.33 -25.14 0.94
CA SER A 563 2.66 -24.65 0.58
C SER A 563 3.46 -24.31 1.83
N PHE A 564 4.78 -24.39 1.73
CA PHE A 564 5.68 -23.95 2.79
C PHE A 564 6.36 -22.63 2.44
N LYS A 565 6.71 -21.84 3.46
CA LYS A 565 7.56 -20.67 3.30
C LYS A 565 8.60 -20.63 4.41
N ILE A 566 9.87 -20.46 4.03
CA ILE A 566 10.96 -20.27 4.98
C ILE A 566 11.22 -18.77 5.09
N ILE A 567 11.34 -18.29 6.32
CA ILE A 567 11.67 -16.90 6.64
C ILE A 567 13.02 -16.91 7.35
N LEU A 568 13.99 -16.20 6.80
CA LEU A 568 15.32 -16.07 7.39
C LEU A 568 15.38 -14.88 8.38
N PHE A 569 16.37 -14.87 9.25
CA PHE A 569 16.77 -13.66 9.96
C PHE A 569 17.40 -12.68 8.97
N ASP A 570 17.09 -11.40 9.13
CA ASP A 570 17.74 -10.33 8.41
C ASP A 570 19.16 -10.22 9.00
N ASN A 571 20.19 -10.41 8.16
CA ASN A 571 21.60 -10.43 8.59
C ASN A 571 22.15 -9.01 8.79
#